data_AF-A0A7M2Y556-F1
#
_entry.id   AF-A0A7M2Y556-F1
#
_cell.length_a   1.000
_cell.length_b   1.000
_cell.length_c   1.000
_cell.angle_alpha   90.00
_cell.angle_beta   90.00
_cell.angle_gamma   90.00
#
_symmetry.space_group_name_H-M   'P 1'
#
loop_
_entity.id
_entity.type
_entity.pdbx_description
1 polymer ?
#
loop_
_entity_poly.entity_id
_entity_poly.type
_entity_poly.pdbx_seq_one_letter_code
_entity_poly.pdbx_strand_id
1 'polypeptide(L)'
;MKIIKTFKFASNLEYVHSVLNEQKIIHSIDLQNLTISSEEFQEPKILKIIRGLNLDEKEVKIDENFQKDYDDWHKNSLNPGHFMGGRIPFFYWNKKNYPFLFFTIFFVPIITIIIMAFSDGKWSFQFDLVGICTFLFLVFVAVSMIVQWIKYRKNLK
;
A
#
# COMPACT_ATOMS: atom_id res chain seq x y z
N MET A 1 22.03 34.67 33.67
CA MET A 1 21.64 33.24 33.53
C MET A 1 22.84 32.50 32.96
N LYS A 2 23.14 31.32 33.49
CA LYS A 2 24.26 30.46 33.08
C LYS A 2 23.70 29.30 32.25
N ILE A 3 24.43 28.89 31.21
CA ILE A 3 24.08 27.70 30.41
C ILE A 3 24.34 26.47 31.28
N ILE A 4 23.32 25.61 31.42
CA ILE A 4 23.39 24.40 32.23
C ILE A 4 23.72 23.19 31.38
N LYS A 5 23.07 23.08 30.22
CA LYS A 5 23.26 21.95 29.29
C LYS A 5 22.94 22.37 27.86
N THR A 6 23.68 21.79 26.92
CA THR A 6 23.38 21.81 25.49
C THR A 6 22.84 20.44 25.09
N PHE A 7 21.75 20.40 24.33
CA PHE A 7 21.11 19.19 23.86
C PHE A 7 21.45 18.93 22.39
N LYS A 8 21.52 17.66 22.02
CA LYS A 8 21.71 17.28 20.61
C LYS A 8 20.45 17.42 19.75
N PHE A 9 19.27 17.20 20.36
CA PHE A 9 17.99 17.18 19.65
C PHE A 9 17.03 18.23 20.23
N ALA A 10 16.35 18.97 19.36
CA ALA A 10 15.36 19.99 19.76
C ALA A 10 14.21 19.38 20.56
N SER A 11 13.74 18.19 20.18
CA SER A 11 12.69 17.45 20.90
C SER A 11 13.07 17.17 22.36
N ASN A 12 14.34 16.84 22.64
CA ASN A 12 14.82 16.61 24.00
C ASN A 12 14.83 17.92 24.80
N LEU A 13 15.23 19.04 24.18
CA LEU A 13 15.20 20.36 24.82
C LEU A 13 13.76 20.78 25.15
N GLU A 14 12.83 20.64 24.21
CA GLU A 14 11.40 20.96 24.41
C GLU A 14 10.77 20.08 25.49
N TYR A 15 11.11 18.80 25.52
CA TYR A 15 10.63 17.90 26.56
C TYR A 15 11.14 18.31 27.95
N VAL A 16 12.44 18.61 28.07
CA VAL A 16 13.00 19.11 29.34
C VAL A 16 12.38 20.46 29.74
N HIS A 17 12.13 21.34 28.78
CA HIS A 17 11.45 22.61 29.00
C HIS A 17 10.06 22.40 29.62
N SER A 18 9.27 21.47 29.06
CA SER A 18 7.94 21.12 29.59
C SER A 18 8.02 20.61 31.03
N VAL A 19 8.93 19.66 31.31
CA VAL A 19 9.10 19.08 32.65
C VAL A 19 9.51 20.14 33.69
N LEU A 20 10.38 21.07 33.32
CA LEU A 20 10.81 22.14 34.21
C LEU A 20 9.72 23.19 34.44
N ASN A 21 8.89 23.48 33.42
CA ASN A 21 7.71 24.34 33.55
C ASN A 21 6.68 23.72 34.51
N GLU A 22 6.40 22.42 34.40
CA GLU A 22 5.50 21.69 35.30
C GLU A 22 5.97 21.77 36.76
N GLN A 23 7.28 21.70 36.98
CA GLN A 23 7.89 21.82 38.31
C GLN A 23 8.09 23.27 38.78
N LYS A 24 7.61 24.25 38.00
CA LYS A 24 7.72 25.70 38.27
C LYS A 24 9.17 26.16 38.52
N ILE A 25 10.11 25.58 37.77
CA ILE A 25 11.52 25.96 37.83
C ILE A 25 11.77 27.08 36.83
N ILE A 26 12.35 28.19 37.29
CA ILE A 26 12.67 29.33 36.41
C ILE A 26 13.83 28.93 35.50
N HIS A 27 13.64 29.00 34.18
CA HIS A 27 14.66 28.69 33.19
C HIS A 27 14.33 29.38 31.86
N SER A 28 15.31 29.44 30.97
CA SER A 28 15.19 29.95 29.60
C SER A 28 15.79 28.95 28.62
N ILE A 29 15.17 28.82 27.46
CA ILE A 29 15.62 27.91 26.39
C ILE A 29 16.01 28.71 25.15
N ASP A 30 17.03 28.23 24.45
CA ASP A 30 17.43 28.73 23.15
C ASP A 30 17.34 27.58 22.14
N LEU A 31 16.33 27.62 21.28
CA LEU A 31 16.07 26.60 20.25
C LEU A 31 17.09 26.65 19.11
N GLN A 32 17.77 27.79 18.88
CA GLN A 32 18.78 27.89 17.83
C GLN A 32 20.07 27.20 18.24
N ASN A 33 20.49 27.43 19.49
CA ASN A 33 21.72 26.83 20.03
C ASN A 33 21.46 25.53 20.81
N LEU A 34 20.20 25.10 20.91
CA LEU A 34 19.75 23.93 21.68
C LEU A 34 20.22 23.94 23.14
N THR A 35 20.21 25.10 23.79
CA THR A 35 20.69 25.26 25.15
C THR A 35 19.57 25.53 26.15
N ILE A 36 19.79 25.07 27.38
CA ILE A 36 19.00 25.48 28.53
C ILE A 36 19.84 26.30 29.50
N SER A 37 19.29 27.41 29.96
CA SER A 37 19.94 28.33 30.88
C SER A 37 19.05 28.65 32.08
N SER A 38 19.65 28.83 33.25
CA SER A 38 18.93 29.23 34.47
C SER A 38 19.88 29.98 35.42
N GLU A 39 19.40 30.31 36.60
CA GLU A 39 20.19 30.85 37.69
C GLU A 39 21.07 29.75 38.33
N GLU A 40 22.23 30.15 38.86
CA GLU A 40 23.23 29.22 39.39
C GLU A 40 22.70 28.36 40.55
N PHE A 41 21.78 28.89 41.35
CA PHE A 41 21.12 28.15 42.43
C PHE A 41 20.25 26.97 41.93
N GLN A 42 19.68 27.07 40.73
CA GLN A 42 18.79 26.05 40.16
C GLN A 42 19.55 24.94 39.41
N GLU A 43 20.82 25.18 39.05
CA GLU A 43 21.68 24.27 38.29
C GLU A 43 21.69 22.83 38.83
N PRO A 44 21.97 22.57 40.13
CA PRO A 44 22.03 21.19 40.63
C PRO A 44 20.67 20.48 40.57
N LYS A 45 19.56 21.22 40.74
CA LYS A 45 18.20 20.66 40.66
C LYS A 45 17.86 20.26 39.23
N ILE A 46 18.16 21.13 38.27
CA ILE A 46 17.91 20.91 36.83
C ILE A 46 18.74 19.71 36.32
N LEU A 47 20.03 19.64 36.68
CA LEU A 47 20.88 18.52 36.28
C LEU A 47 20.39 17.18 36.83
N LYS A 48 19.86 17.16 38.06
CA LYS A 48 19.27 15.96 38.66
C LYS A 48 18.04 15.49 37.88
N ILE A 49 17.17 16.42 37.48
CA ILE A 49 15.97 16.12 36.67
C ILE A 49 16.38 15.55 35.31
N ILE A 50 17.29 16.23 34.59
CA ILE A 50 17.75 15.80 33.27
C ILE A 50 18.35 14.39 33.32
N ARG A 51 19.18 14.10 34.34
CA ARG A 51 19.74 12.75 34.53
C ARG A 51 18.65 11.72 34.83
N GLY A 52 17.63 12.09 35.60
CA GLY A 52 16.48 11.22 35.91
C GLY A 52 15.61 10.90 34.69
N LEU A 53 15.55 11.79 33.69
CA LEU A 53 14.78 11.57 32.46
C LEU A 53 15.43 10.57 31.50
N ASN A 54 16.69 10.19 31.72
CA ASN A 54 17.44 9.22 30.92
C ASN A 54 17.27 9.41 29.39
N LEU A 55 17.41 10.66 28.94
CA LEU A 55 17.20 11.05 27.54
C LEU A 55 18.23 10.38 26.64
N ASP A 56 17.76 9.74 25.58
CA ASP A 56 18.65 9.20 24.56
C ASP A 56 19.16 10.33 23.66
N GLU A 57 20.46 10.63 23.80
CA GLU A 57 21.19 11.58 22.95
C GLU A 57 22.23 10.85 22.09
N LYS A 58 22.17 9.51 22.02
CA LYS A 58 23.03 8.75 21.13
C LYS A 58 22.66 9.05 19.69
N GLU A 59 23.67 9.06 18.83
CA GLU A 59 23.45 9.05 17.39
C GLU A 59 22.71 7.76 17.04
N VAL A 60 21.52 7.91 16.43
CA VAL A 60 20.87 6.79 15.77
C VAL A 60 21.79 6.35 14.67
N LYS A 61 22.40 5.18 14.81
CA LYS A 61 23.16 4.57 13.73
C LYS A 61 22.16 4.31 12.60
N ILE A 62 22.32 5.04 11.50
CA ILE A 62 21.55 4.79 10.29
C ILE A 62 21.98 3.40 9.83
N ASP A 63 21.07 2.43 9.92
CA ASP A 63 21.28 1.15 9.27
C ASP A 63 21.22 1.40 7.76
N GLU A 64 22.37 1.30 7.09
CA GLU A 64 22.46 1.49 5.63
C GLU A 64 21.49 0.56 4.89
N ASN A 65 21.15 -0.60 5.47
CA ASN A 65 20.16 -1.50 4.91
C ASN A 65 18.74 -0.91 4.99
N PHE A 66 18.40 -0.22 6.08
CA PHE A 66 17.08 0.40 6.22
C PHE A 66 16.84 1.48 5.17
N GLN A 67 17.84 2.34 4.93
CA GLN A 67 17.72 3.38 3.90
C GLN A 67 17.59 2.74 2.51
N LYS A 68 18.37 1.70 2.24
CA LYS A 68 18.35 0.98 0.98
C LYS A 68 17.02 0.26 0.73
N ASP A 69 16.45 -0.36 1.76
CA ASP A 69 15.16 -1.04 1.70
C ASP A 69 14.01 -0.04 1.52
N TYR A 70 14.09 1.13 2.17
CA TYR A 70 13.13 2.22 1.97
C TYR A 70 13.17 2.75 0.54
N ASP A 71 14.36 3.00 0.01
CA ASP A 71 14.54 3.50 -1.36
C ASP A 71 14.07 2.47 -2.40
N ASP A 72 14.33 1.18 -2.18
CA ASP A 72 13.84 0.08 -3.02
C ASP A 72 12.30 -0.03 -2.96
N TRP A 73 11.72 0.09 -1.77
CA TRP A 73 10.28 0.18 -1.58
C TRP A 73 9.66 1.36 -2.32
N HIS A 74 10.20 2.56 -2.10
CA HIS A 74 9.68 3.78 -2.69
C HIS A 74 9.67 3.70 -4.23
N LYS A 75 10.78 3.24 -4.82
CA LYS A 75 10.96 3.12 -6.27
C LYS A 75 10.05 2.05 -6.90
N ASN A 76 9.79 0.96 -6.19
CA ASN A 76 9.07 -0.19 -6.74
C ASN A 76 7.67 -0.40 -6.16
N SER A 77 7.18 0.49 -5.30
CA SER A 77 5.86 0.40 -4.64
C SER A 77 4.70 0.27 -5.64
N LEU A 78 4.84 0.87 -6.82
CA LEU A 78 3.86 0.80 -7.91
C LEU A 78 4.07 -0.40 -8.85
N ASN A 79 5.11 -1.20 -8.63
CA ASN A 79 5.36 -2.42 -9.39
C ASN A 79 4.81 -3.63 -8.60
N PRO A 80 3.58 -4.10 -8.90
CA PRO A 80 2.96 -5.20 -8.15
C PRO A 80 3.73 -6.52 -8.24
N GLY A 81 4.69 -6.64 -9.17
CA GLY A 81 5.55 -7.82 -9.29
C GLY A 81 6.78 -7.76 -8.39
N HIS A 82 7.30 -6.58 -8.02
CA HIS A 82 8.61 -6.46 -7.39
C HIS A 82 8.67 -7.12 -6.00
N PHE A 83 7.69 -6.84 -5.15
CA PHE A 83 7.61 -7.43 -3.80
C PHE A 83 6.92 -8.80 -3.75
N MET A 84 6.29 -9.22 -4.85
CA MET A 84 5.59 -10.52 -4.96
C MET A 84 6.40 -11.56 -5.77
N GLY A 85 7.69 -11.30 -6.04
CA GLY A 85 8.57 -12.23 -6.76
C GLY A 85 8.19 -12.40 -8.24
N GLY A 86 7.75 -11.34 -8.90
CA GLY A 86 7.26 -11.31 -10.28
C GLY A 86 5.85 -11.88 -10.46
N ARG A 87 5.22 -12.39 -9.40
CA ARG A 87 3.86 -12.90 -9.43
C ARG A 87 2.90 -11.79 -9.09
N ILE A 88 2.71 -10.89 -10.05
CA ILE A 88 1.55 -10.00 -10.04
C ILE A 88 0.32 -10.91 -9.87
N PRO A 89 -0.67 -10.59 -9.01
CA PRO A 89 -1.96 -11.25 -8.99
C PRO A 89 -2.76 -10.85 -10.24
N PHE A 90 -2.11 -10.90 -11.41
CA PHE A 90 -2.83 -11.16 -12.61
C PHE A 90 -3.47 -12.52 -12.39
N PHE A 91 -4.77 -12.60 -12.66
CA PHE A 91 -5.36 -13.78 -13.24
C PHE A 91 -4.51 -14.14 -14.48
N TYR A 92 -3.32 -14.70 -14.30
CA TYR A 92 -2.73 -15.57 -15.30
C TYR A 92 -3.75 -16.69 -15.39
N TRP A 93 -4.69 -16.53 -16.32
CA TRP A 93 -5.58 -17.58 -16.75
C TRP A 93 -4.69 -18.76 -17.06
N ASN A 94 -4.67 -19.68 -16.10
CA ASN A 94 -3.85 -20.86 -16.16
C ASN A 94 -4.21 -21.49 -17.51
N LYS A 95 -3.25 -21.59 -18.44
CA LYS A 95 -3.52 -21.97 -19.83
C LYS A 95 -4.21 -23.34 -19.95
N LYS A 96 -4.14 -24.14 -18.87
CA LYS A 96 -4.88 -25.40 -18.67
C LYS A 96 -6.39 -25.24 -18.47
N ASN A 97 -6.86 -24.06 -18.07
CA ASN A 97 -8.26 -23.76 -17.77
C ASN A 97 -9.03 -23.19 -18.98
N TYR A 98 -8.40 -23.02 -20.14
CA TYR A 98 -9.08 -22.57 -21.36
C TYR A 98 -10.33 -23.41 -21.68
N PRO A 99 -10.33 -24.75 -21.58
CA PRO A 99 -11.54 -25.55 -21.79
C PRO A 99 -12.68 -25.22 -20.82
N PHE A 100 -12.37 -24.92 -19.55
CA PHE A 100 -13.36 -24.52 -18.55
C PHE A 100 -13.88 -23.10 -18.78
N LEU A 101 -13.01 -22.19 -19.23
CA LEU A 101 -13.40 -20.84 -19.62
C LEU A 101 -14.28 -20.86 -20.88
N PHE A 102 -13.93 -21.68 -21.87
CA PHE A 102 -14.78 -21.96 -23.02
C PHE A 102 -16.13 -22.52 -22.59
N PHE A 103 -16.14 -23.52 -21.72
CA PHE A 103 -17.38 -24.08 -21.19
C PHE A 103 -18.23 -22.99 -20.54
N THR A 104 -17.71 -22.24 -19.57
CA THR A 104 -18.50 -21.22 -18.85
C THR A 104 -19.01 -20.10 -19.75
N ILE A 105 -18.22 -19.67 -20.74
CA ILE A 105 -18.60 -18.57 -21.65
C ILE A 105 -19.63 -18.99 -22.68
N PHE A 106 -19.62 -20.24 -23.13
CA PHE A 106 -20.61 -20.74 -24.09
C PHE A 106 -21.84 -21.35 -23.40
N PHE A 107 -21.68 -21.95 -22.22
CA PHE A 107 -22.74 -22.62 -21.48
C PHE A 107 -23.85 -21.66 -21.06
N VAL A 108 -23.49 -20.49 -20.51
CA VAL A 108 -24.49 -19.50 -20.07
C VAL A 108 -25.33 -19.02 -21.26
N PRO A 109 -24.76 -18.52 -22.38
CA PRO A 109 -25.54 -18.14 -23.56
C PRO A 109 -26.42 -19.25 -24.13
N ILE A 110 -25.88 -20.48 -24.22
CA ILE A 110 -26.62 -21.63 -24.77
C ILE A 110 -27.83 -21.94 -23.90
N ILE A 111 -27.68 -21.96 -22.58
CA ILE A 111 -28.80 -22.17 -21.65
C ILE A 111 -29.82 -21.05 -21.78
N THR A 112 -29.39 -19.79 -21.86
CA THR A 112 -30.31 -18.65 -22.00
C THR A 112 -31.11 -18.75 -23.30
N ILE A 113 -30.47 -19.14 -24.41
CA ILE A 113 -31.14 -19.37 -25.70
C ILE A 113 -32.15 -20.51 -25.59
N ILE A 114 -31.79 -21.62 -24.93
CA ILE A 114 -32.69 -22.75 -24.70
C ILE A 114 -33.91 -22.29 -23.89
N ILE A 115 -33.71 -21.59 -22.78
CA ILE A 115 -34.81 -21.08 -21.94
C ILE A 115 -35.73 -20.17 -22.76
N MET A 116 -35.17 -19.25 -23.54
CA MET A 116 -35.95 -18.37 -24.42
C MET A 116 -36.72 -19.14 -25.50
N ALA A 117 -36.14 -20.20 -26.07
CA ALA A 117 -36.78 -21.00 -27.11
C ALA A 117 -37.92 -21.89 -26.59
N PHE A 118 -37.88 -22.30 -25.31
CA PHE A 118 -38.87 -23.21 -24.72
C PHE A 118 -39.87 -22.55 -23.77
N SER A 119 -39.71 -21.26 -23.44
CA SER A 119 -40.59 -20.47 -22.55
C SER A 119 -42.08 -20.60 -22.89
N ASP A 120 -42.44 -20.52 -24.17
CA ASP A 120 -43.84 -20.35 -24.60
C ASP A 120 -44.38 -21.53 -25.43
N GLY A 121 -43.64 -22.66 -25.50
CA GLY A 121 -44.02 -23.84 -26.27
C GLY A 121 -44.16 -23.62 -27.79
N LYS A 122 -43.91 -22.40 -28.27
CA LYS A 122 -43.89 -22.00 -29.67
C LYS A 122 -42.55 -21.36 -29.97
N TRP A 123 -41.96 -21.71 -31.11
CA TRP A 123 -40.74 -21.10 -31.62
C TRP A 123 -41.04 -19.66 -32.08
N SER A 124 -41.22 -18.73 -31.15
CA SER A 124 -41.29 -17.30 -31.43
C SER A 124 -40.06 -16.61 -30.87
N PHE A 125 -39.01 -16.53 -31.69
CA PHE A 125 -37.83 -15.72 -31.39
C PHE A 125 -38.20 -14.23 -31.44
N GLN A 126 -38.68 -13.69 -30.32
CA GLN A 126 -38.80 -12.25 -30.15
C GLN A 126 -37.48 -11.71 -29.63
N PHE A 127 -36.55 -11.45 -30.56
CA PHE A 127 -35.32 -10.75 -30.22
C PHE A 127 -35.62 -9.26 -30.08
N ASP A 128 -35.82 -8.79 -28.86
CA ASP A 128 -35.73 -7.36 -28.57
C ASP A 128 -34.30 -6.88 -28.85
N LEU A 129 -34.13 -5.59 -29.17
CA LEU A 129 -32.85 -4.98 -29.54
C LEU A 129 -31.75 -5.26 -28.50
N VAL A 130 -32.12 -5.29 -27.22
CA VAL A 130 -31.23 -5.66 -26.10
C VAL A 130 -30.72 -7.10 -26.22
N GLY A 131 -31.60 -8.03 -26.61
CA GLY A 131 -31.25 -9.45 -26.82
C GLY A 131 -30.31 -9.63 -28.00
N ILE A 132 -30.54 -8.91 -29.11
CA ILE A 132 -29.64 -8.90 -30.28
C ILE A 132 -28.25 -8.39 -29.89
N CYS A 133 -28.18 -7.25 -29.19
CA CYS A 133 -26.91 -6.68 -28.75
C CYS A 133 -26.15 -7.62 -27.81
N THR A 134 -26.85 -8.27 -26.87
CA THR A 134 -26.25 -9.21 -25.93
C THR A 134 -25.74 -10.46 -26.64
N PHE A 135 -26.50 -10.99 -27.60
CA PHE A 135 -26.07 -12.12 -28.43
C PHE A 135 -24.81 -11.79 -29.23
N LEU A 136 -24.78 -10.65 -29.92
CA LEU A 136 -23.62 -10.21 -30.70
C LEU A 136 -22.38 -10.01 -29.83
N PHE A 137 -22.54 -9.44 -28.63
CA PHE A 137 -21.45 -9.29 -27.66
C PHE A 137 -20.87 -10.65 -27.25
N LEU A 138 -21.74 -11.62 -26.93
CA LEU A 138 -21.32 -12.96 -26.53
C LEU A 138 -20.60 -13.70 -27.67
N VAL A 139 -21.09 -13.58 -28.92
CA VAL A 139 -20.42 -14.11 -30.11
C VAL A 139 -19.04 -13.47 -30.30
N PHE A 140 -18.92 -12.16 -30.12
CA PHE A 140 -17.64 -11.46 -30.22
C PHE A 140 -16.62 -11.95 -29.17
N VAL A 141 -17.06 -12.09 -27.91
CA VAL A 141 -16.22 -12.63 -26.82
C VAL A 141 -15.78 -14.05 -27.15
N ALA A 142 -16.70 -14.91 -27.60
CA ALA A 142 -16.43 -16.27 -28.06
C ALA A 142 -15.35 -16.33 -29.16
N VAL A 143 -15.50 -15.54 -30.23
CA VAL A 143 -14.54 -15.47 -31.34
C VAL A 143 -13.17 -14.99 -30.84
N SER A 144 -13.13 -13.94 -30.02
CA SER A 144 -11.89 -13.42 -29.44
C SER A 144 -11.13 -14.51 -28.67
N MET A 145 -11.84 -15.32 -27.89
CA MET A 145 -11.24 -16.43 -27.17
C MET A 145 -10.74 -17.56 -28.07
N ILE A 146 -11.50 -17.93 -29.11
CA ILE A 146 -11.06 -18.92 -30.10
C ILE A 146 -9.76 -18.45 -30.76
N VAL A 147 -9.68 -17.19 -31.16
CA VAL A 147 -8.48 -16.60 -31.77
C VAL A 147 -7.29 -16.67 -30.80
N GLN A 148 -7.50 -16.30 -29.54
CA GLN A 148 -6.46 -16.37 -28.51
C GLN A 148 -6.00 -17.81 -28.25
N TRP A 149 -6.92 -18.77 -28.21
CA TRP A 149 -6.59 -20.20 -28.03
C TRP A 149 -5.83 -20.78 -29.23
N ILE A 150 -6.23 -20.45 -30.46
CA ILE A 150 -5.50 -20.85 -31.67
C ILE A 150 -4.09 -20.27 -31.67
N LYS A 151 -3.93 -18.98 -31.37
CA LYS A 151 -2.61 -18.34 -31.24
C LYS A 151 -1.76 -19.03 -30.17
N TYR A 152 -2.34 -19.37 -29.03
CA TYR A 152 -1.66 -20.12 -27.99
C TYR A 152 -1.21 -21.52 -28.45
N ARG A 153 -2.09 -22.29 -29.11
CA ARG A 153 -1.77 -23.61 -29.67
C ARG A 153 -0.68 -23.55 -30.73
N LYS A 154 -0.64 -22.50 -31.54
CA LYS A 154 0.44 -22.27 -32.52
C LYS A 154 1.78 -22.02 -31.85
N ASN A 155 1.81 -21.26 -30.76
CA ASN A 155 3.05 -20.94 -30.02
C ASN A 155 3.57 -22.09 -29.12
N LEU A 156 2.80 -23.17 -28.97
CA LEU A 156 3.22 -24.39 -28.26
C LEU A 156 3.88 -25.42 -29.19
N LYS A 157 3.74 -25.27 -30.51
CA LYS A 157 4.49 -26.03 -31.51
C LYS A 157 5.76 -25.28 -31.86
#